data_AF-A0A2R4X1C1-F1
#
_entry.id   AF-A0A2R4X1C1-F1
#
_cell.length_a   1.000
_cell.length_b   1.000
_cell.length_c   1.000
_cell.angle_alpha   90.00
_cell.angle_beta   90.00
_cell.angle_gamma   90.00
#
_symmetry.space_group_name_H-M   'P 1'
#
loop_
_entity.id
_entity.type
_entity.pdbx_description
1 polymer ?
#
loop_
_entity_poly.entity_id
_entity_poly.type
_entity_poly.pdbx_seq_one_letter_code
_entity_poly.pdbx_strand_id
1 'polypeptide(L)'
;MRFVRPLVAVLTGGFVLASAGVVAADPLTNSAETISGLSNILLAIAIPITLLVEGLLAYAIWKFRKSESATPTEENRRLEIAWTAATAVVLLVVGILAYSALGAPSVTATEESVQETIETGDPVVVDVIGYQWGWTFSYPEHGFNTTDQLTVPANRTVVMRIHSSDVVHSVHVPALGLKMDAIPGRTNYIETTIRPAAVRDEPYVLYCAEFCGAGHSDMLADLTVTTQSDYDDWVANQTASRSET
;
A
#
# COMPACT_ATOMS: atom_id res chain seq x y z
N MET A 1 -14.28 -21.10 49.84
CA MET A 1 -14.21 -19.64 49.60
C MET A 1 -12.94 -19.36 48.80
N ARG A 2 -13.02 -18.55 47.72
CA ARG A 2 -11.89 -18.05 46.88
C ARG A 2 -11.29 -19.15 45.98
N PHE A 3 -11.27 -19.11 44.65
CA PHE A 3 -11.18 -18.03 43.68
C PHE A 3 -12.02 -18.40 42.43
N VAL A 4 -13.18 -17.77 42.26
CA VAL A 4 -13.95 -17.87 41.01
C VAL A 4 -14.17 -16.43 40.55
N ARG A 5 -13.64 -16.12 39.36
CA ARG A 5 -13.62 -14.84 38.60
C ARG A 5 -12.34 -14.00 38.82
N PRO A 6 -11.57 -13.67 37.75
CA PRO A 6 -12.11 -13.07 36.53
C PRO A 6 -11.45 -13.61 35.24
N LEU A 7 -11.93 -14.72 34.67
CA LEU A 7 -11.51 -15.11 33.31
C LEU A 7 -12.59 -14.88 32.25
N VAL A 8 -13.82 -14.62 32.68
CA VAL A 8 -14.95 -14.33 31.79
C VAL A 8 -14.99 -12.84 31.38
N ALA A 9 -14.27 -11.96 32.10
CA ALA A 9 -14.21 -10.53 31.78
C ALA A 9 -13.21 -10.19 30.66
N VAL A 10 -12.27 -11.09 30.32
CA VAL A 10 -11.29 -10.85 29.24
C VAL A 10 -11.85 -11.23 27.87
N LEU A 11 -12.77 -12.20 27.80
CA LEU A 11 -13.33 -12.67 26.54
C LEU A 11 -14.50 -11.80 26.02
N THR A 12 -15.18 -11.05 26.87
CA THR A 12 -16.23 -10.11 26.44
C THR A 12 -15.70 -8.72 26.08
N GLY A 13 -14.50 -8.35 26.54
CA GLY A 13 -13.88 -7.04 26.22
C GLY A 13 -13.10 -7.01 24.89
N GLY A 14 -12.61 -8.16 24.42
CA GLY A 14 -11.76 -8.24 23.22
C GLY A 14 -12.50 -8.24 21.89
N PHE A 15 -13.80 -8.53 21.87
CA PHE A 15 -14.55 -8.72 20.61
C PHE A 15 -15.37 -7.49 20.16
N VAL A 16 -15.46 -6.44 20.99
CA VAL A 16 -16.26 -5.24 20.67
C VAL A 16 -15.42 -4.11 20.05
N LEU A 17 -14.10 -4.28 19.94
CA LEU A 17 -13.23 -3.33 19.24
C LEU A 17 -12.99 -3.64 17.75
N ALA A 18 -13.68 -4.64 17.19
CA ALA A 18 -13.55 -5.01 15.78
C ALA A 18 -14.64 -4.45 14.85
N SER A 19 -15.61 -3.71 15.38
CA SER A 19 -16.74 -3.15 14.60
C SER A 19 -16.82 -1.62 14.60
N ALA A 20 -15.88 -0.92 15.23
CA ALA A 20 -15.61 0.46 14.84
C ALA A 20 -14.84 0.37 13.52
N GLY A 21 -15.58 0.49 12.41
CA GLY A 21 -15.09 0.16 11.08
C GLY A 21 -13.68 0.68 10.85
N VAL A 22 -12.81 -0.22 10.36
CA VAL A 22 -11.90 0.21 9.31
C VAL A 22 -12.82 0.53 8.12
N VAL A 23 -13.51 1.67 8.20
CA VAL A 23 -13.81 2.43 7.00
C VAL A 23 -12.40 2.78 6.53
N ALA A 24 -11.82 1.89 5.72
CA ALA A 24 -10.68 2.27 4.91
C ALA A 24 -11.14 3.57 4.25
N ALA A 25 -10.46 4.67 4.57
CA ALA A 25 -10.77 5.95 3.93
C ALA A 25 -10.87 5.69 2.43
N ASP A 26 -11.85 6.30 1.77
CA ASP A 26 -12.08 6.04 0.35
C ASP A 26 -10.76 6.22 -0.41
N PRO A 27 -10.39 5.25 -1.26
CA PRO A 27 -9.08 5.26 -1.90
C PRO A 27 -8.94 6.53 -2.74
N LEU A 28 -7.88 7.29 -2.48
CA LEU A 28 -7.61 8.57 -3.15
C LEU A 28 -6.95 8.42 -4.53
N THR A 29 -6.52 7.20 -4.87
CA THR A 29 -5.93 6.83 -6.15
C THR A 29 -6.53 5.52 -6.66
N ASN A 30 -6.45 5.25 -7.96
CA ASN A 30 -6.86 3.94 -8.51
C ASN A 30 -5.94 2.80 -8.03
N SER A 31 -4.66 3.07 -7.75
CA SER A 31 -3.72 2.12 -7.14
C SER A 31 -4.21 1.69 -5.76
N ALA A 32 -4.54 2.67 -4.90
CA ALA A 32 -5.07 2.41 -3.57
C ALA A 32 -6.41 1.65 -3.62
N GLU A 33 -7.26 1.92 -4.62
CA GLU A 33 -8.52 1.22 -4.82
C GLU A 33 -8.31 -0.26 -5.14
N THR A 34 -7.44 -0.58 -6.09
CA THR A 34 -7.11 -1.97 -6.43
C THR A 34 -6.53 -2.72 -5.24
N ILE A 35 -5.56 -2.09 -4.54
CA ILE A 35 -4.88 -2.70 -3.38
C ILE A 35 -5.85 -2.91 -2.22
N SER A 36 -6.63 -1.88 -1.86
CA SER A 36 -7.59 -1.97 -0.75
C SER A 36 -8.75 -2.93 -1.06
N GLY A 37 -9.22 -2.97 -2.31
CA GLY A 37 -10.23 -3.93 -2.77
C GLY A 37 -9.76 -5.37 -2.59
N LEU A 38 -8.54 -5.71 -3.04
CA LEU A 38 -7.94 -7.02 -2.82
C LEU A 38 -7.81 -7.31 -1.32
N SER A 39 -7.25 -6.37 -0.55
CA SER A 39 -7.08 -6.51 0.90
C SER A 39 -8.41 -6.81 1.60
N ASN A 40 -9.48 -6.10 1.25
CA ASN A 40 -10.81 -6.30 1.84
C ASN A 40 -11.40 -7.67 1.50
N ILE A 41 -11.23 -8.17 0.27
CA ILE A 41 -11.65 -9.52 -0.12
C ILE A 41 -10.86 -10.58 0.65
N LEU A 42 -9.54 -10.43 0.73
CA LEU A 42 -8.67 -11.36 1.46
C LEU A 42 -9.00 -11.37 2.95
N LEU A 43 -9.25 -10.20 3.56
CA LEU A 43 -9.71 -10.10 4.95
C LEU A 43 -11.06 -10.76 5.17
N ALA A 44 -12.02 -10.59 4.25
CA ALA A 44 -13.33 -11.23 4.33
C ALA A 44 -13.24 -12.76 4.28
N ILE A 45 -12.27 -13.32 3.56
CA ILE A 45 -11.98 -14.77 3.54
C ILE A 45 -11.22 -15.21 4.81
N ALA A 46 -10.24 -14.41 5.25
CA ALA A 46 -9.37 -14.75 6.37
C ALA A 46 -10.12 -14.74 7.71
N ILE A 47 -10.98 -13.75 7.97
CA ILE A 47 -11.66 -13.58 9.27
C ILE A 47 -12.45 -14.84 9.68
N PRO A 48 -13.33 -15.44 8.85
CA PRO A 48 -14.04 -16.66 9.22
C PRO A 48 -13.12 -17.85 9.48
N ILE A 49 -12.05 -18.01 8.69
CA ILE A 49 -11.07 -19.09 8.85
C ILE A 49 -10.32 -18.93 10.18
N THR A 50 -9.85 -17.72 10.47
CA THR A 50 -9.19 -17.39 11.74
C THR A 50 -10.12 -17.66 12.92
N LEU A 51 -11.37 -17.19 12.87
CA LEU A 51 -12.34 -17.43 13.95
C LEU A 51 -12.65 -18.91 14.14
N LEU A 52 -12.71 -19.70 13.06
CA LEU A 52 -12.88 -21.15 13.13
C LEU A 52 -11.68 -21.82 13.81
N VAL A 53 -10.46 -21.54 13.35
CA VAL A 53 -9.24 -22.15 13.86
C VAL A 53 -9.01 -21.75 15.32
N GLU A 54 -9.06 -20.46 15.64
CA GLU A 54 -8.91 -19.95 17.01
C GLU A 54 -10.03 -20.46 17.91
N GLY A 55 -11.27 -20.54 17.41
CA GLY A 55 -12.40 -21.10 18.15
C GLY A 55 -12.20 -22.58 18.51
N LEU A 56 -11.72 -23.39 17.56
CA LEU A 56 -11.40 -24.81 17.79
C LEU A 56 -10.23 -24.98 18.78
N LEU A 57 -9.19 -24.17 18.67
CA LEU A 57 -8.05 -24.18 19.59
C LEU A 57 -8.47 -23.76 21.00
N ALA A 58 -9.21 -22.66 21.13
CA ALA A 58 -9.73 -22.18 22.40
C ALA A 58 -10.67 -23.22 23.04
N TYR A 59 -11.53 -23.86 22.23
CA TYR A 59 -12.38 -24.95 22.67
C TYR A 59 -11.56 -26.14 23.17
N ALA A 60 -10.55 -26.58 22.42
CA ALA A 60 -9.70 -27.71 22.79
C ALA A 60 -8.95 -27.43 24.10
N ILE A 61 -8.33 -26.24 24.23
CA ILE A 61 -7.65 -25.82 25.46
C ILE A 61 -8.63 -25.80 26.63
N TRP A 62 -9.79 -25.18 26.47
CA TRP A 62 -10.76 -25.06 27.56
C TRP A 62 -11.34 -26.41 28.00
N LYS A 63 -11.71 -27.25 27.03
CA LYS A 63 -12.37 -28.54 27.24
C LYS A 63 -11.42 -29.60 27.80
N PHE A 64 -10.18 -29.65 27.30
CA PHE A 64 -9.22 -30.72 27.63
C PHE A 64 -8.13 -30.31 28.63
N ARG A 65 -8.13 -29.07 29.14
CA ARG A 65 -7.16 -28.55 30.14
C ARG A 65 -6.89 -29.43 31.37
N LYS A 66 -7.85 -30.25 31.82
CA LYS A 66 -7.71 -31.09 33.04
C LYS A 66 -7.73 -32.59 32.73
N SER A 67 -7.32 -32.98 31.52
CA SER A 67 -7.30 -34.39 31.13
C SER A 67 -6.16 -35.14 31.85
N GLU A 68 -6.50 -36.04 32.78
CA GLU A 68 -5.52 -36.88 33.49
C GLU A 68 -5.19 -38.19 32.73
N SER A 69 -5.94 -38.51 31.67
CA SER A 69 -5.79 -39.73 30.87
C SER A 69 -5.78 -39.43 29.37
N ALA A 70 -4.90 -38.52 28.93
CA ALA A 70 -4.76 -38.21 27.51
C ALA A 70 -4.14 -39.39 26.75
N THR A 71 -4.85 -39.93 25.77
CA THR A 71 -4.33 -40.92 24.82
C THR A 71 -3.83 -40.23 23.55
N PRO A 72 -2.83 -40.79 22.84
CA PRO A 72 -2.41 -40.27 21.55
C PRO A 72 -3.58 -40.15 20.56
N THR A 73 -3.58 -39.09 19.76
CA THR A 73 -4.57 -38.92 18.68
C THR A 73 -4.32 -39.96 17.60
N GLU A 74 -5.35 -40.71 17.22
CA GLU A 74 -5.29 -41.66 16.09
C GLU A 74 -5.27 -40.91 14.75
N GLU A 75 -4.54 -41.47 13.77
CA GLU A 75 -4.47 -40.91 12.41
C GLU A 75 -5.85 -40.92 11.74
N ASN A 76 -6.19 -39.83 11.07
CA ASN A 76 -7.37 -39.77 10.22
C ASN A 76 -7.01 -39.27 8.83
N ARG A 77 -6.56 -40.18 7.96
CA ARG A 77 -6.17 -39.87 6.59
C ARG A 77 -7.23 -39.13 5.77
N ARG A 78 -8.53 -39.39 6.02
CA ARG A 78 -9.62 -38.69 5.31
C ARG A 78 -9.69 -37.23 5.73
N LEU A 79 -9.54 -36.95 7.03
CA LEU A 79 -9.45 -35.59 7.54
C LEU A 79 -8.22 -34.89 6.96
N GLU A 80 -7.08 -35.58 6.95
CA GLU A 80 -5.82 -35.06 6.43
C GLU A 80 -5.89 -34.60 4.97
N ILE A 81 -6.43 -35.45 4.11
CA ILE A 81 -6.66 -35.14 2.70
C ILE A 81 -7.65 -33.98 2.57
N ALA A 82 -8.74 -33.99 3.35
CA ALA A 82 -9.78 -32.98 3.25
C ALA A 82 -9.27 -31.57 3.61
N TRP A 83 -8.54 -31.40 4.71
CA TRP A 83 -8.03 -30.07 5.09
C TRP A 83 -6.90 -29.61 4.17
N THR A 84 -6.03 -30.52 3.72
CA THR A 84 -4.99 -30.19 2.73
C THR A 84 -5.62 -29.71 1.42
N ALA A 85 -6.64 -30.41 0.92
CA ALA A 85 -7.36 -30.01 -0.28
C ALA A 85 -8.09 -28.67 -0.09
N ALA A 86 -8.72 -28.45 1.06
CA ALA A 86 -9.36 -27.17 1.38
C ALA A 86 -8.35 -26.01 1.37
N THR A 87 -7.18 -26.16 1.99
CA THR A 87 -6.11 -25.16 1.97
C THR A 87 -5.61 -24.91 0.54
N ALA A 88 -5.40 -25.96 -0.25
CA ALA A 88 -4.96 -25.82 -1.64
C ALA A 88 -5.97 -25.02 -2.49
N VAL A 89 -7.27 -25.26 -2.32
CA VAL A 89 -8.32 -24.49 -3.02
C VAL A 89 -8.32 -23.02 -2.59
N VAL A 90 -8.21 -22.74 -1.29
CA VAL A 90 -8.14 -21.36 -0.78
C VAL A 90 -6.92 -20.64 -1.37
N LEU A 91 -5.74 -21.27 -1.35
CA LEU A 91 -4.53 -20.69 -1.92
C LEU A 91 -4.63 -20.47 -3.44
N LEU A 92 -5.29 -21.36 -4.18
CA LEU A 92 -5.53 -21.19 -5.60
C LEU A 92 -6.38 -19.95 -5.88
N VAL A 93 -7.48 -19.77 -5.12
CA VAL A 93 -8.36 -18.59 -5.26
C VAL A 93 -7.60 -17.31 -4.92
N VAL A 94 -6.88 -17.29 -3.79
CA VAL A 94 -6.05 -16.14 -3.38
C VAL A 94 -5.01 -15.81 -4.44
N GLY A 95 -4.35 -16.83 -5.01
CA GLY A 95 -3.36 -16.66 -6.06
C GLY A 95 -3.93 -16.04 -7.34
N ILE A 96 -5.12 -16.47 -7.78
CA ILE A 96 -5.81 -15.90 -8.94
C ILE A 96 -6.16 -14.42 -8.69
N LEU A 97 -6.73 -14.12 -7.51
CA LEU A 97 -7.11 -12.75 -7.15
C LEU A 97 -5.88 -11.82 -7.07
N ALA A 98 -4.79 -12.28 -6.45
CA ALA A 98 -3.56 -11.52 -6.34
C ALA A 98 -2.92 -11.30 -7.72
N TYR A 99 -2.86 -12.33 -8.57
CA TYR A 99 -2.34 -12.20 -9.93
C TYR A 99 -3.16 -11.21 -10.77
N SER A 100 -4.49 -11.25 -10.66
CA SER A 100 -5.36 -10.30 -11.34
C SER A 100 -5.14 -8.85 -10.90
N ALA A 101 -4.90 -8.61 -9.61
CA ALA A 101 -4.60 -7.27 -9.10
C ALA A 101 -3.21 -6.79 -9.53
N LEU A 102 -2.20 -7.67 -9.48
CA LEU A 102 -0.84 -7.36 -9.93
C LEU A 102 -0.75 -7.08 -11.42
N GLY A 103 -1.64 -7.65 -12.24
CA GLY A 103 -1.70 -7.37 -13.68
C GLY A 103 -2.26 -5.99 -14.04
N ALA A 104 -2.77 -5.22 -13.07
CA ALA A 104 -3.22 -3.85 -13.31
C ALA A 104 -2.01 -2.89 -13.40
N PRO A 105 -1.90 -2.03 -14.43
CA PRO A 105 -0.83 -1.03 -14.52
C PRO A 105 -0.78 -0.08 -13.32
N SER A 106 -1.94 0.16 -12.68
CA SER A 106 -2.02 0.94 -11.44
C SER A 106 -1.28 0.33 -10.24
N VAL A 107 -0.99 -0.98 -10.28
CA VAL A 107 -0.29 -1.71 -9.22
C VAL A 107 1.12 -2.08 -9.67
N THR A 108 1.25 -2.63 -10.88
CA THR A 108 2.54 -3.03 -11.46
C THR A 108 2.71 -2.35 -12.82
N ALA A 109 3.14 -1.10 -12.79
CA ALA A 109 3.50 -0.37 -14.00
C ALA A 109 4.78 -0.95 -14.61
N THR A 110 4.78 -1.17 -15.91
CA THR A 110 5.97 -1.59 -16.67
C THR A 110 6.42 -0.46 -17.58
N GLU A 111 7.65 -0.53 -18.08
CA GLU A 111 8.12 0.44 -19.07
C GLU A 111 7.20 0.47 -20.30
N GLU A 112 6.71 -0.70 -20.74
CA GLU A 112 5.76 -0.84 -21.85
C GLU A 112 4.42 -0.15 -21.55
N SER A 113 3.81 -0.40 -20.37
CA SER A 113 2.53 0.23 -20.01
C SER A 113 2.68 1.75 -19.90
N VAL A 114 3.79 2.22 -19.32
CA VAL A 114 4.07 3.65 -19.18
C VAL A 114 4.26 4.31 -20.54
N GLN A 115 4.97 3.68 -21.48
CA GLN A 115 5.12 4.21 -22.83
C GLN A 115 3.76 4.33 -23.53
N GLU A 116 2.91 3.30 -23.46
CA GLU A 116 1.54 3.34 -24.00
C GLU A 116 0.73 4.49 -23.37
N THR A 117 0.80 4.66 -22.05
CA THR A 117 0.10 5.73 -21.34
C THR A 117 0.60 7.11 -21.76
N ILE A 118 1.91 7.30 -21.95
CA ILE A 118 2.50 8.56 -22.43
C ILE A 118 2.04 8.86 -23.87
N GLU A 119 2.03 7.86 -24.75
CA GLU A 119 1.65 8.04 -26.15
C GLU A 119 0.16 8.32 -26.34
N THR A 120 -0.70 7.77 -25.47
CA THR A 120 -2.16 7.79 -25.66
C THR A 120 -2.93 8.70 -24.70
N GLY A 121 -2.39 8.96 -23.51
CA GLY A 121 -3.15 9.48 -22.37
C GLY A 121 -2.77 10.88 -21.87
N ASP A 122 -1.77 11.53 -22.49
CA ASP A 122 -1.24 12.84 -22.06
C ASP A 122 -1.03 12.91 -20.53
N PRO A 123 -0.30 11.95 -19.92
CA PRO A 123 -0.13 11.91 -18.47
C PRO A 123 0.81 13.02 -18.00
N VAL A 124 0.73 13.37 -16.72
CA VAL A 124 1.80 14.19 -16.11
C VAL A 124 2.97 13.28 -15.77
N VAL A 125 4.11 13.50 -16.43
CA VAL A 125 5.34 12.73 -16.18
C VAL A 125 6.23 13.48 -15.19
N VAL A 126 6.66 12.78 -14.13
CA VAL A 126 7.61 13.30 -13.13
C VAL A 126 8.73 12.28 -12.92
N ASP A 127 9.97 12.74 -12.99
CA ASP A 127 11.14 11.97 -12.56
C ASP A 127 11.34 12.16 -11.07
N VAL A 128 11.29 11.05 -10.31
CA VAL A 128 11.50 11.05 -8.86
C VAL A 128 12.87 10.48 -8.57
N ILE A 129 13.77 11.32 -8.09
CA ILE A 129 15.19 11.01 -7.92
C ILE A 129 15.52 10.99 -6.43
N GLY A 130 15.85 9.81 -5.91
CA GLY A 130 16.37 9.65 -4.56
C GLY A 130 17.87 9.91 -4.48
N TYR A 131 18.30 10.61 -3.44
CA TYR A 131 19.71 10.77 -3.04
C TYR A 131 19.81 10.85 -1.51
N GLN A 132 20.99 10.62 -0.94
CA GLN A 132 21.25 10.76 0.49
C GLN A 132 21.28 12.26 0.86
N TRP A 133 20.30 12.81 1.59
CA TRP A 133 19.05 12.23 2.12
C TRP A 133 17.87 13.15 1.77
N GLY A 134 17.51 13.22 0.49
CA GLY A 134 16.45 14.06 -0.02
C GLY A 134 15.93 13.60 -1.38
N TRP A 135 14.98 14.36 -1.90
CA TRP A 135 14.29 14.04 -3.15
C TRP A 135 14.41 15.20 -4.14
N THR A 136 14.72 14.86 -5.38
CA THR A 136 14.58 15.81 -6.51
C THR A 136 13.44 15.31 -7.40
N PHE A 137 12.51 16.21 -7.70
CA PHE A 137 11.43 15.96 -8.65
C PHE A 137 11.67 16.78 -9.90
N SER A 138 11.92 16.09 -11.01
CA SER A 138 12.16 16.71 -12.32
C SER A 138 10.89 16.61 -13.17
N TYR A 139 10.50 17.74 -13.76
CA TYR A 139 9.34 17.88 -14.64
C TYR A 139 9.84 18.02 -16.08
N PRO A 140 10.15 16.91 -16.78
CA PRO A 140 10.91 16.92 -18.02
C PRO A 140 10.25 17.74 -19.13
N GLU A 141 8.92 17.71 -19.21
CA GLU A 141 8.14 18.46 -20.21
C GLU A 141 8.24 19.98 -20.03
N HIS A 142 8.46 20.43 -18.80
CA HIS A 142 8.60 21.85 -18.45
C HIS A 142 10.08 22.25 -18.24
N GLY A 143 10.96 21.26 -18.07
CA GLY A 143 12.41 21.39 -17.93
C GLY A 143 12.88 21.97 -16.60
N PHE A 144 12.08 21.93 -15.54
CA PHE A 144 12.48 22.42 -14.22
C PHE A 144 12.48 21.29 -13.19
N ASN A 145 13.21 21.54 -12.09
CA ASN A 145 13.31 20.62 -10.97
C ASN A 145 12.85 21.32 -9.70
N THR A 146 12.36 20.54 -8.76
CA THR A 146 12.03 20.95 -7.39
C THR A 146 12.72 20.03 -6.41
N THR A 147 12.95 20.52 -5.20
CA THR A 147 13.61 19.77 -4.11
C THR A 147 12.61 19.61 -2.98
N ASP A 148 12.42 18.37 -2.53
CA ASP A 148 11.54 17.97 -1.42
C ASP A 148 10.07 18.43 -1.53
N GLN A 149 9.64 18.88 -2.72
CA GLN A 149 8.27 19.29 -3.01
C GLN A 149 7.82 18.72 -4.35
N LEU A 150 6.82 17.83 -4.32
CA LEU A 150 6.20 17.21 -5.49
C LEU A 150 4.79 17.77 -5.66
N THR A 151 4.55 18.54 -6.71
CA THR A 151 3.21 19.00 -7.06
C THR A 151 2.66 18.20 -8.24
N VAL A 152 1.41 17.73 -8.15
CA VAL A 152 0.73 16.96 -9.19
C VAL A 152 -0.76 17.32 -9.27
N PRO A 153 -1.40 17.30 -10.45
CA PRO A 153 -2.83 17.59 -10.57
C PRO A 153 -3.68 16.36 -10.23
N ALA A 154 -4.84 16.61 -9.62
CA ALA A 154 -5.91 15.63 -9.50
C ALA A 154 -6.66 15.44 -10.84
N ASN A 155 -7.38 14.32 -10.95
CA ASN A 155 -8.17 13.92 -12.11
C ASN A 155 -7.35 13.71 -13.39
N ARG A 156 -6.06 13.42 -13.25
CA ARG A 156 -5.14 13.08 -14.33
C ARG A 156 -4.32 11.86 -13.95
N THR A 157 -3.88 11.12 -14.96
CA THR A 157 -2.87 10.08 -14.76
C THR A 157 -1.52 10.74 -14.55
N VAL A 158 -0.84 10.31 -13.49
CA VAL A 158 0.50 10.72 -13.13
C VAL A 158 1.41 9.51 -13.32
N VAL A 159 2.49 9.70 -14.06
CA VAL A 159 3.57 8.73 -14.25
C VAL A 159 4.78 9.23 -13.47
N MET A 160 5.15 8.49 -12.43
CA MET A 160 6.38 8.75 -11.68
C MET A 160 7.46 7.76 -12.12
N ARG A 161 8.54 8.27 -12.71
CA ARG A 161 9.73 7.49 -13.09
C ARG A 161 10.74 7.56 -11.95
N ILE A 162 10.81 6.50 -11.18
CA ILE A 162 11.47 6.48 -9.87
C ILE A 162 12.83 5.80 -10.02
N HIS A 163 13.89 6.53 -9.68
CA HIS A 163 15.26 6.03 -9.72
C HIS A 163 16.12 6.68 -8.63
N SER A 164 17.27 6.07 -8.35
CA SER A 164 18.21 6.59 -7.35
C SER A 164 19.54 6.97 -8.00
N SER A 165 20.17 8.00 -7.44
CA SER A 165 21.51 8.46 -7.82
C SER A 165 22.63 7.82 -7.00
N ASP A 166 22.33 7.14 -5.88
CA ASP A 166 23.34 6.59 -4.96
C ASP A 166 23.02 5.19 -4.40
N VAL A 167 22.18 5.08 -3.37
CA VAL A 167 21.78 3.84 -2.68
C VAL A 167 20.31 3.56 -2.91
N VAL A 168 19.81 2.41 -2.45
CA VAL A 168 18.37 2.14 -2.54
C VAL A 168 17.61 3.07 -1.60
N HIS A 169 16.54 3.67 -2.12
CA HIS A 169 15.52 4.39 -1.35
C HIS A 169 14.15 3.81 -1.71
N SER A 170 13.09 4.29 -1.07
CA SER A 170 11.73 3.91 -1.45
C SER A 170 10.78 5.08 -1.28
N VAL A 171 10.20 5.54 -2.38
CA VAL A 171 9.17 6.58 -2.35
C VAL A 171 7.96 5.97 -1.67
N HIS A 172 7.42 6.61 -0.63
CA HIS A 172 6.17 6.17 -0.02
C HIS A 172 5.28 7.34 0.39
N VAL A 173 4.04 7.32 -0.12
CA VAL A 173 2.96 8.25 0.25
C VAL A 173 1.77 7.42 0.75
N PRO A 174 1.70 7.09 2.05
CA PRO A 174 0.73 6.12 2.55
C PRO A 174 -0.73 6.50 2.31
N ALA A 175 -1.06 7.78 2.45
CA ALA A 175 -2.42 8.28 2.27
C ALA A 175 -2.92 8.12 0.82
N LEU A 176 -2.01 8.05 -0.15
CA LEU A 176 -2.32 7.81 -1.56
C LEU A 176 -2.09 6.35 -1.97
N GLY A 177 -1.65 5.49 -1.05
CA GLY A 177 -1.33 4.09 -1.32
C GLY A 177 -0.15 3.89 -2.27
N LEU A 178 0.73 4.89 -2.41
CA LEU A 178 1.85 4.86 -3.35
C LEU A 178 3.11 4.37 -2.65
N LYS A 179 3.75 3.33 -3.20
CA LYS A 179 5.08 2.88 -2.76
C LYS A 179 5.85 2.29 -3.92
N MET A 180 7.08 2.72 -4.13
CA MET A 180 7.99 2.09 -5.09
C MET A 180 9.45 2.42 -4.77
N ASP A 181 10.30 1.41 -4.88
CA ASP A 181 11.72 1.54 -4.61
C ASP A 181 12.43 2.36 -5.70
N ALA A 182 13.32 3.25 -5.26
CA ALA A 182 14.27 3.96 -6.12
C ALA A 182 15.60 3.21 -6.06
N ILE A 183 15.99 2.58 -7.17
CA ILE A 183 17.15 1.69 -7.20
C ILE A 183 18.19 2.24 -8.18
N PRO A 184 19.48 2.33 -7.81
CA PRO A 184 20.51 2.76 -8.74
C PRO A 184 20.59 1.86 -9.98
N GLY A 185 20.69 2.48 -11.16
CA GLY A 185 20.85 1.77 -12.43
C GLY A 185 19.59 1.13 -13.02
N ARG A 186 18.41 1.37 -12.43
CA ARG A 186 17.11 0.97 -13.00
C ARG A 186 16.03 2.00 -12.69
N THR A 187 15.06 2.11 -13.59
CA THR A 187 13.86 2.93 -13.39
C THR A 187 12.72 2.02 -13.00
N ASN A 188 12.08 2.31 -11.88
CA ASN A 188 10.79 1.74 -11.53
C ASN A 188 9.69 2.79 -11.78
N TYR A 189 8.45 2.35 -11.83
CA TYR A 189 7.35 3.20 -12.25
C TYR A 189 6.21 3.13 -11.24
N ILE A 190 5.61 4.28 -10.96
CA ILE A 190 4.24 4.36 -10.45
C ILE A 190 3.41 5.01 -11.54
N GLU A 191 2.32 4.36 -11.93
CA GLU A 191 1.34 4.90 -12.85
C GLU A 191 0.00 4.93 -12.12
N THR A 192 -0.57 6.11 -11.90
CA THR A 192 -1.78 6.22 -11.08
C THR A 192 -2.60 7.44 -11.42
N THR A 193 -3.92 7.33 -11.33
CA THR A 193 -4.83 8.47 -11.42
C THR A 193 -5.17 8.94 -10.01
N ILE A 194 -4.86 10.20 -9.71
CA ILE A 194 -5.19 10.83 -8.44
C ILE A 194 -6.63 11.36 -8.52
N ARG A 195 -7.47 11.03 -7.54
CA ARG A 195 -8.88 11.44 -7.55
C ARG A 195 -9.06 12.89 -7.09
N PRO A 196 -10.13 13.59 -7.52
CA PRO A 196 -10.44 14.94 -7.05
C PRO A 196 -10.52 15.08 -5.52
N ALA A 197 -10.99 14.03 -4.83
CA ALA A 197 -11.06 14.00 -3.37
C ALA A 197 -9.69 14.05 -2.67
N ALA A 198 -8.59 13.88 -3.41
CA ALA A 198 -7.24 14.03 -2.89
C ALA A 198 -6.80 15.50 -2.82
N VAL A 199 -7.49 16.44 -3.46
CA VAL A 199 -7.17 17.88 -3.36
C VAL A 199 -7.50 18.37 -1.95
N ARG A 200 -6.52 18.99 -1.29
CA ARG A 200 -6.65 19.55 0.06
C ARG A 200 -5.54 20.59 0.30
N ASP A 201 -5.72 21.42 1.33
CA ASP A 201 -4.80 22.51 1.64
C ASP A 201 -3.43 22.02 2.15
N GLU A 202 -3.43 20.96 2.96
CA GLU A 202 -2.21 20.42 3.57
C GLU A 202 -1.55 19.36 2.68
N PRO A 203 -0.22 19.41 2.45
CA PRO A 203 0.45 18.41 1.63
C PRO A 203 0.35 17.01 2.22
N TYR A 204 0.52 16.00 1.37
CA TYR A 204 0.73 14.62 1.78
C TYR A 204 2.20 14.41 2.09
N VAL A 205 2.50 13.78 3.23
CA VAL A 205 3.87 13.42 3.55
C VAL A 205 4.34 12.29 2.64
N LEU A 206 5.42 12.54 1.92
CA LEU A 206 6.25 11.54 1.26
C LEU A 206 7.46 11.27 2.15
N TYR A 207 7.77 10.01 2.42
CA TYR A 207 8.98 9.63 3.15
C TYR A 207 9.71 8.47 2.51
N CYS A 208 10.99 8.35 2.81
CA CYS A 208 11.80 7.19 2.44
C CYS A 208 11.40 5.96 3.26
N ALA A 209 10.94 4.89 2.59
CA ALA A 209 10.51 3.64 3.23
C ALA A 209 11.48 2.47 3.07
N GLU A 210 12.74 2.76 2.72
CA GLU A 210 13.85 1.80 2.64
C GLU A 210 15.09 2.41 3.33
N PHE A 211 15.74 1.64 4.21
CA PHE A 211 16.80 2.21 5.05
C PHE A 211 18.01 2.63 4.20
N CYS A 212 18.24 3.95 4.10
CA CYS A 212 19.23 4.54 3.21
C CYS A 212 20.41 5.21 3.94
N GLY A 213 20.54 5.02 5.25
CA GLY A 213 21.67 5.50 6.06
C GLY A 213 21.28 6.48 7.17
N ALA A 214 22.23 7.33 7.59
CA ALA A 214 22.13 8.12 8.82
C ALA A 214 21.00 9.16 8.80
N GLY A 215 20.69 9.75 7.65
CA GLY A 215 19.59 10.71 7.48
C GLY A 215 18.26 10.09 7.07
N HIS A 216 18.12 8.75 7.13
CA HIS A 216 16.93 8.05 6.63
C HIS A 216 15.62 8.55 7.27
N SER A 217 15.61 8.81 8.58
CA SER A 217 14.41 9.27 9.30
C SER A 217 13.96 10.67 8.91
N ASP A 218 14.89 11.49 8.40
CA ASP A 218 14.64 12.90 8.03
C ASP A 218 14.45 13.08 6.52
N MET A 219 14.50 11.98 5.75
CA MET A 219 14.33 11.98 4.30
C MET A 219 12.84 12.06 3.91
N LEU A 220 12.29 13.26 4.10
CA LEU A 220 10.90 13.63 3.87
C LEU A 220 10.76 14.55 2.65
N ALA A 221 9.58 14.55 2.05
CA ALA A 221 9.16 15.53 1.06
C ALA A 221 7.65 15.76 1.16
N ASP A 222 7.17 16.88 0.62
CA ASP A 222 5.76 17.20 0.56
C ASP A 222 5.20 16.90 -0.83
N LEU A 223 4.11 16.12 -0.89
CA LEU A 223 3.34 15.90 -2.11
C LEU A 223 2.05 16.74 -2.06
N THR A 224 1.98 17.76 -2.91
CA THR A 224 0.81 18.63 -3.07
C THR A 224 -0.04 18.15 -4.24
N VAL A 225 -1.32 17.89 -3.96
CA VAL A 225 -2.31 17.55 -5.00
C VAL A 225 -3.19 18.77 -5.25
N THR A 226 -3.17 19.28 -6.48
CA THR A 226 -3.90 20.51 -6.85
C THR A 226 -5.01 20.23 -7.86
N THR A 227 -5.85 21.23 -8.12
CA THR A 227 -6.68 21.21 -9.33
C THR A 227 -5.79 21.35 -10.58
N GLN A 228 -6.34 21.03 -11.76
CA GLN A 228 -5.60 21.22 -13.01
C GLN A 228 -5.23 22.69 -13.24
N SER A 229 -6.15 23.63 -12.98
CA SER A 229 -5.87 25.06 -13.17
C SER A 229 -4.76 25.55 -12.26
N ASP A 230 -4.79 25.16 -10.99
CA ASP A 230 -3.76 25.58 -10.02
C ASP A 230 -2.40 24.93 -10.33
N TYR A 231 -2.41 23.71 -10.90
CA TYR A 231 -1.20 23.05 -11.37
C TYR A 231 -0.59 23.81 -12.55
N ASP A 232 -1.40 24.20 -13.53
CA ASP A 232 -0.95 24.95 -14.70
C ASP A 232 -0.35 26.31 -14.30
N ASP A 233 -1.01 27.02 -13.37
CA ASP A 233 -0.51 28.28 -12.80
C ASP A 233 0.81 28.08 -12.06
N TRP A 234 0.92 27.01 -11.26
CA TRP A 234 2.14 26.65 -10.55
C TRP A 234 3.29 26.35 -11.52
N VAL A 235 3.06 25.55 -12.56
CA VAL A 235 4.04 25.24 -13.62
C VAL A 235 4.53 26.50 -14.32
N ALA A 236 3.61 27.41 -14.66
CA ALA A 236 3.94 28.67 -15.32
C ALA A 236 4.87 29.53 -14.44
N ASN A 237 4.59 29.59 -13.13
CA ASN A 237 5.42 30.32 -12.17
C ASN A 237 6.82 29.71 -12.02
N GLN A 238 6.94 28.38 -11.91
CA GLN A 238 8.25 27.70 -11.86
C GLN A 238 9.07 27.99 -13.12
N THR A 239 8.45 27.91 -14.29
CA THR A 239 9.11 28.16 -15.57
C THR A 239 9.59 29.61 -15.72
N ALA A 240 8.79 30.57 -15.24
CA ALA A 240 9.17 31.98 -15.22
C ALA A 240 10.38 32.22 -14.31
N SER A 241 10.36 31.68 -13.07
CA SER A 241 11.46 31.85 -12.11
C SER A 241 12.80 31.30 -12.61
N ARG A 242 12.79 30.19 -13.37
CA ARG A 242 13.98 29.63 -14.02
C ARG A 242 14.57 30.55 -15.09
N SER A 243 13.74 31.31 -15.78
CA SER A 243 14.19 32.19 -16.87
C SER A 243 14.89 33.46 -16.38
N GLU A 244 14.77 33.77 -15.08
CA GLU A 244 15.37 34.94 -14.43
C GLU A 244 16.75 34.67 -13.81
N THR A 245 17.17 33.40 -13.74
CA THR A 245 18.46 32.93 -13.18
C THR A 245 19.40 32.42 -14.26
#